data_AF-A0AAV9Z5V7-F1
#
_entry.id   AF-A0AAV9Z5V7-F1
#
_cell.length_a   1.000
_cell.length_b   1.000
_cell.length_c   1.000
_cell.angle_alpha   90.00
_cell.angle_beta   90.00
_cell.angle_gamma   90.00
#
_symmetry.space_group_name_H-M   'P 1'
#
loop_
_entity.id
_entity.type
_entity.pdbx_description
1 polymer ?
#
loop_
_entity_poly.entity_id
_entity_poly.type
_entity_poly.pdbx_seq_one_letter_code
_entity_poly.pdbx_strand_id
1 'polypeptide(L)'
;MALVQRPLRGSRISTFYPVKNLPSLSSLDSAFQLQEYISLLIRLDVHDVDAIVSIPGRAGKQKEKESNKEGESADDTKDKAVNVDEACWKYEQLRRLAQDLSHPLITMLQQVCTRTTCPKMKAGEWLYLCVAHGNDVAMEQCCAIDYILHTLDSATALLNSPRAFPSRLQIPPASHRHFTSLARRLGRIFAHAYFHHREEFEQAEAESSLYARFLALTEKFDLVPADFLVIPPRAVASSSEERSGSMVPAVGLDVPPPTLLGASLHVDTSSSS
;
A
#
# COMPACT_ATOMS: atom_id res chain seq x y z
N MET A 1 -17.21 -28.81 -23.60
CA MET A 1 -16.72 -29.45 -22.35
C MET A 1 -15.25 -29.09 -22.17
N ALA A 2 -14.93 -28.20 -21.23
CA ALA A 2 -13.52 -27.93 -20.91
C ALA A 2 -12.96 -29.14 -20.17
N LEU A 3 -11.95 -29.80 -20.75
CA LEU A 3 -11.20 -30.87 -20.11
C LEU A 3 -10.56 -30.31 -18.83
N VAL A 4 -11.06 -30.72 -17.66
CA VAL A 4 -10.46 -30.36 -16.37
C VAL A 4 -9.14 -31.12 -16.25
N GLN A 5 -8.06 -30.48 -16.67
CA GLN A 5 -6.72 -31.04 -16.61
C GLN A 5 -6.21 -30.93 -15.16
N ARG A 6 -5.84 -32.07 -14.54
CA ARG A 6 -5.24 -32.05 -13.20
C ARG A 6 -3.91 -31.30 -13.23
N PRO A 7 -3.64 -30.39 -12.28
CA PRO A 7 -2.34 -29.75 -12.15
C PRO A 7 -1.22 -30.78 -11.99
N LEU A 8 -0.22 -30.73 -12.87
CA LEU A 8 1.00 -31.51 -12.70
C LEU A 8 1.83 -30.85 -11.58
N ARG A 9 2.57 -31.66 -10.83
CA ARG A 9 3.43 -31.17 -9.74
C ARG A 9 4.45 -30.17 -10.32
N GLY A 10 4.52 -28.97 -9.73
CA GLY A 10 5.41 -27.89 -10.20
C GLY A 10 4.84 -26.98 -11.30
N SER A 11 3.61 -27.21 -11.76
CA SER A 11 2.97 -26.31 -12.73
C SER A 11 2.65 -24.96 -12.11
N ARG A 12 2.87 -23.86 -12.84
CA ARG A 12 2.44 -22.53 -12.40
C ARG A 12 0.92 -22.42 -12.42
N ILE A 13 0.36 -21.73 -11.43
CA ILE A 13 -1.08 -21.54 -11.32
C ILE A 13 -1.67 -20.76 -12.51
N SER A 14 -0.87 -19.91 -13.15
CA SER A 14 -1.22 -19.19 -14.39
C SER A 14 -1.44 -20.12 -15.58
N THR A 15 -0.82 -21.30 -15.59
CA THR A 15 -1.00 -22.30 -16.65
C THR A 15 -2.40 -22.92 -16.62
N PHE A 16 -2.98 -23.10 -15.43
CA PHE A 16 -4.31 -23.72 -15.26
C PHE A 16 -5.44 -22.70 -15.22
N TYR A 17 -5.16 -21.48 -14.75
CA TYR A 17 -6.13 -20.40 -14.64
C TYR A 17 -5.58 -19.12 -15.29
N PRO A 18 -5.44 -19.07 -16.63
CA PRO A 18 -5.03 -17.86 -17.31
C PRO A 18 -6.15 -16.80 -17.18
N VAL A 19 -5.81 -15.64 -16.62
CA VAL A 19 -6.70 -14.48 -16.58
C VAL A 19 -6.71 -13.88 -17.98
N LYS A 20 -7.72 -14.20 -18.79
CA LYS A 20 -7.81 -13.73 -20.18
C LYS A 20 -8.58 -12.41 -20.30
N ASN A 21 -9.63 -12.25 -19.50
CA ASN A 21 -10.50 -11.08 -19.47
C ASN A 21 -10.95 -10.80 -18.03
N LEU A 22 -11.10 -9.53 -17.67
CA LEU A 22 -11.66 -9.14 -16.38
C LEU A 22 -13.19 -9.30 -16.41
N PRO A 23 -13.81 -9.89 -15.37
CA PRO A 23 -15.26 -9.96 -15.30
C PRO A 23 -15.87 -8.56 -15.19
N SER A 24 -17.02 -8.34 -15.82
CA SER A 24 -17.78 -7.10 -15.67
C SER A 24 -18.28 -6.97 -14.24
N LEU A 25 -18.11 -5.80 -13.61
CA LEU A 25 -18.52 -5.53 -12.23
C LEU A 25 -20.05 -5.27 -12.10
N SER A 26 -20.85 -5.67 -13.10
CA SER A 26 -22.20 -5.17 -13.37
C SER A 26 -23.25 -5.45 -12.29
N SER A 27 -22.89 -6.20 -11.24
CA SER A 27 -23.53 -6.08 -9.94
C SER A 27 -22.49 -6.27 -8.83
N LEU A 28 -22.16 -5.20 -8.09
CA LEU A 28 -21.38 -5.30 -6.84
C LEU A 28 -22.28 -5.77 -5.70
N ASP A 29 -22.87 -6.95 -5.85
CA ASP A 29 -23.74 -7.53 -4.83
C ASP A 29 -22.92 -8.12 -3.66
N SER A 30 -21.59 -8.16 -3.78
CA SER A 30 -20.71 -8.80 -2.81
C SER A 30 -19.35 -8.11 -2.67
N ALA A 31 -18.91 -7.96 -1.42
CA ALA A 31 -17.58 -7.46 -1.09
C ALA A 31 -16.44 -8.34 -1.66
N PHE A 32 -16.75 -9.61 -1.95
CA PHE A 32 -15.80 -10.52 -2.59
C PHE A 32 -15.49 -10.12 -4.04
N GLN A 33 -16.40 -9.45 -4.74
CA GLN A 33 -16.19 -9.07 -6.14
C GLN A 33 -15.11 -8.00 -6.29
N LEU A 34 -15.07 -6.99 -5.41
CA LEU A 34 -14.00 -5.99 -5.43
C LEU A 34 -12.65 -6.61 -5.08
N GLN A 35 -12.63 -7.49 -4.07
CA GLN A 35 -11.42 -8.21 -3.67
C GLN A 35 -10.88 -9.09 -4.82
N GLU A 36 -11.76 -9.85 -5.48
CA GLU A 36 -11.40 -10.68 -6.61
C GLU A 36 -10.95 -9.83 -7.79
N TYR A 37 -11.63 -8.73 -8.08
CA TYR A 37 -11.27 -7.81 -9.15
C TYR A 37 -9.85 -7.24 -8.97
N ILE A 38 -9.52 -6.72 -7.78
CA ILE A 38 -8.16 -6.26 -7.47
C ILE A 38 -7.15 -7.41 -7.63
N SER A 39 -7.54 -8.62 -7.20
CA SER A 39 -6.69 -9.81 -7.35
C SER A 39 -6.42 -10.16 -8.81
N LEU A 40 -7.41 -10.01 -9.67
CA LEU A 40 -7.28 -10.28 -11.10
C LEU A 40 -6.46 -9.21 -11.81
N LEU A 41 -6.61 -7.93 -11.44
CA LEU A 41 -5.76 -6.85 -11.96
C LEU A 41 -4.28 -7.12 -11.68
N ILE A 42 -3.95 -7.43 -10.42
CA ILE A 42 -2.57 -7.75 -10.02
C ILE A 42 -2.03 -9.00 -10.74
N ARG A 43 -2.90 -9.99 -11.02
CA ARG A 43 -2.50 -11.21 -11.75
C ARG A 43 -2.39 -11.01 -13.26
N LEU A 44 -3.06 -9.99 -13.80
CA LEU A 44 -3.01 -9.64 -15.21
C LEU A 44 -1.69 -8.93 -15.51
N ASP A 45 -1.41 -7.87 -14.77
CA ASP A 45 -0.14 -7.16 -14.79
C ASP A 45 0.11 -6.57 -13.40
N VAL A 46 1.15 -7.05 -12.73
CA VAL A 46 1.53 -6.58 -11.40
C VAL A 46 2.19 -5.20 -11.43
N HIS A 47 2.73 -4.80 -12.58
CA HIS A 47 3.44 -3.54 -12.79
C HIS A 47 2.53 -2.44 -13.34
N ASP A 48 1.29 -2.75 -13.75
CA ASP A 48 0.28 -1.75 -14.14
C ASP A 48 -0.36 -1.10 -12.91
N VAL A 49 0.44 -0.28 -12.24
CA VAL A 49 0.07 0.40 -10.98
C VAL A 49 -1.15 1.30 -11.17
N ASP A 50 -1.24 2.01 -12.30
CA ASP A 50 -2.34 2.96 -12.52
C ASP A 50 -3.68 2.23 -12.67
N ALA A 51 -3.72 1.12 -13.42
CA ALA A 51 -4.92 0.31 -13.52
C ALA A 51 -5.31 -0.31 -12.17
N ILE A 52 -4.34 -0.83 -11.40
CA ILE A 52 -4.59 -1.46 -10.10
C ILE A 52 -5.20 -0.47 -9.10
N VAL A 53 -4.74 0.79 -9.09
CA VAL A 53 -5.11 1.79 -8.08
C VAL A 53 -6.37 2.58 -8.48
N SER A 54 -6.74 2.57 -9.76
CA SER A 54 -7.90 3.28 -10.29
C SER A 54 -9.24 2.69 -9.88
N ILE A 55 -10.17 3.57 -9.46
CA ILE A 55 -11.55 3.16 -9.12
C ILE A 55 -12.26 2.74 -10.41
N PRO A 56 -12.78 1.49 -10.49
CA PRO A 56 -13.54 1.03 -11.63
C PRO A 56 -14.76 1.91 -11.92
N GLY A 57 -15.01 2.20 -13.20
CA GLY A 57 -16.19 2.95 -13.66
C GLY A 57 -16.11 4.48 -13.50
N ARG A 58 -15.06 5.04 -12.89
CA ARG A 58 -14.89 6.50 -12.73
C ARG A 58 -14.06 7.18 -13.83
N ALA A 59 -13.45 6.39 -14.72
CA ALA A 59 -12.58 6.87 -15.81
C ALA A 59 -13.27 7.78 -16.86
N GLY A 60 -14.61 7.88 -16.85
CA GLY A 60 -15.36 8.69 -17.82
C GLY A 60 -15.87 10.06 -17.36
N LYS A 61 -15.65 10.49 -16.10
CA LYS A 61 -16.33 11.70 -15.57
C LYS A 61 -15.46 12.97 -15.42
N GLN A 62 -14.18 12.93 -15.77
CA GLN A 62 -13.28 14.10 -15.63
C GLN A 62 -12.88 14.80 -16.93
N LYS A 63 -13.34 14.34 -18.11
CA LYS A 63 -12.98 14.96 -19.41
C LYS A 63 -14.13 15.60 -20.19
N GLU A 64 -15.37 15.57 -19.71
CA GLU A 64 -16.51 16.17 -20.41
C GLU A 64 -17.20 17.24 -19.55
N LYS A 65 -16.54 18.39 -19.45
CA LYS A 65 -17.20 19.68 -19.22
C LYS A 65 -16.69 20.67 -20.25
N GLU A 66 -16.97 20.39 -21.52
CA GLU A 66 -17.12 21.38 -22.59
C GLU A 66 -17.38 20.65 -23.92
N SER A 67 -18.66 20.49 -24.26
CA SER A 67 -19.22 20.86 -25.56
C SER A 67 -20.57 20.17 -25.77
N ASN A 68 -21.65 20.94 -25.75
CA ASN A 68 -22.93 20.57 -26.34
C ASN A 68 -22.73 20.19 -27.81
N LYS A 69 -23.24 19.02 -28.23
CA LYS A 69 -23.96 18.87 -29.50
C LYS A 69 -24.72 17.54 -29.56
N GLU A 70 -25.98 17.66 -29.96
CA GLU A 70 -26.94 16.58 -30.22
C GLU A 70 -26.54 15.74 -31.43
N GLY A 71 -26.93 14.46 -31.41
CA GLY A 71 -26.86 13.56 -32.56
C GLY A 71 -27.14 12.11 -32.17
N GLU A 72 -28.33 11.62 -32.51
CA GLU A 72 -28.75 10.22 -32.38
C GLU A 72 -27.95 9.27 -33.29
N SER A 73 -27.52 8.10 -32.78
CA SER A 73 -27.94 6.74 -33.20
C SER A 73 -26.91 5.65 -32.86
N ALA A 74 -27.45 4.58 -32.24
CA ALA A 74 -27.02 3.16 -32.21
C ALA A 74 -25.54 2.78 -31.94
N ASP A 75 -25.25 2.26 -30.74
CA ASP A 75 -24.80 0.87 -30.55
C ASP A 75 -24.99 0.43 -29.08
N ASP A 76 -25.53 -0.77 -28.91
CA ASP A 76 -26.19 -1.28 -27.70
C ASP A 76 -25.23 -2.16 -26.88
N THR A 77 -24.15 -1.56 -26.36
CA THR A 77 -23.32 -2.17 -25.32
C THR A 77 -23.19 -1.21 -24.14
N LYS A 78 -24.31 -0.97 -23.47
CA LYS A 78 -24.35 -0.17 -22.25
C LYS A 78 -23.80 -1.01 -21.09
N ASP A 79 -22.48 -1.14 -21.03
CA ASP A 79 -21.77 -1.51 -19.81
C ASP A 79 -22.25 -0.53 -18.73
N LYS A 80 -23.15 -1.00 -17.85
CA LYS A 80 -23.65 -0.19 -16.74
C LYS A 80 -22.44 0.27 -15.96
N ALA A 81 -22.12 1.56 -16.04
CA ALA A 81 -20.99 2.15 -15.32
C ALA A 81 -21.18 1.86 -13.83
N VAL A 82 -20.41 0.91 -13.33
CA VAL A 82 -20.45 0.48 -11.93
C VAL A 82 -19.85 1.59 -11.11
N ASN A 83 -20.66 2.18 -10.23
CA ASN A 83 -20.19 3.21 -9.32
C ASN A 83 -19.69 2.55 -8.03
N VAL A 84 -18.38 2.30 -7.95
CA VAL A 84 -17.74 1.78 -6.74
C VAL A 84 -17.59 2.93 -5.74
N ASP A 85 -18.06 2.73 -4.50
CA ASP A 85 -17.83 3.69 -3.43
C ASP A 85 -16.32 3.82 -3.12
N GLU A 86 -15.87 5.06 -2.96
CA GLU A 86 -14.45 5.36 -2.78
C GLU A 86 -13.91 4.83 -1.44
N ALA A 87 -14.70 4.84 -0.36
CA ALA A 87 -14.26 4.32 0.93
C ALA A 87 -14.16 2.79 0.91
N CYS A 88 -15.10 2.11 0.24
CA CYS A 88 -15.00 0.67 -0.05
C CYS A 88 -13.74 0.33 -0.85
N TRP A 89 -13.42 1.13 -1.87
CA TRP A 89 -12.20 0.94 -2.66
C TRP A 89 -10.94 1.10 -1.83
N LYS A 90 -10.83 2.18 -1.04
CA LYS A 90 -9.70 2.40 -0.11
C LYS A 90 -9.54 1.23 0.87
N TYR A 91 -10.65 0.76 1.43
CA TYR A 91 -10.66 -0.35 2.37
C TYR A 91 -10.14 -1.66 1.75
N GLU A 92 -10.64 -2.05 0.57
CA GLU A 92 -10.20 -3.28 -0.10
C GLU A 92 -8.75 -3.17 -0.62
N GLN A 93 -8.31 -1.99 -1.04
CA GLN A 93 -6.91 -1.75 -1.40
C GLN A 93 -5.97 -1.86 -0.19
N LEU A 94 -6.34 -1.31 0.97
CA LEU A 94 -5.56 -1.45 2.20
C LEU A 94 -5.51 -2.91 2.69
N ARG A 95 -6.61 -3.66 2.54
CA ARG A 95 -6.62 -5.11 2.76
C ARG A 95 -5.65 -5.82 1.84
N ARG A 96 -5.67 -5.48 0.55
CA ARG A 96 -4.79 -6.10 -0.42
C ARG A 96 -3.32 -5.78 -0.15
N LEU A 97 -3.00 -4.53 0.14
CA LEU A 97 -1.64 -4.12 0.53
C LEU A 97 -1.13 -4.87 1.76
N ALA A 98 -1.96 -5.02 2.80
CA ALA A 98 -1.57 -5.78 3.99
C ALA A 98 -1.29 -7.26 3.64
N GLN A 99 -2.10 -7.88 2.79
CA GLN A 99 -1.87 -9.25 2.34
C GLN A 99 -0.57 -9.37 1.52
N ASP A 100 -0.39 -8.51 0.51
CA ASP A 100 0.76 -8.53 -0.39
C ASP A 100 2.08 -8.19 0.32
N LEU A 101 2.06 -7.46 1.44
CA LEU A 101 3.27 -7.22 2.25
C LEU A 101 3.90 -8.52 2.76
N SER A 102 3.10 -9.56 2.98
CA SER A 102 3.59 -10.86 3.48
C SER A 102 4.61 -11.49 2.52
N HIS A 103 4.37 -11.37 1.21
CA HIS A 103 5.23 -11.94 0.17
C HIS A 103 5.28 -11.03 -1.07
N PRO A 104 6.48 -10.73 -1.62
CA PRO A 104 7.77 -11.34 -1.25
C PRO A 104 8.48 -10.66 -0.07
N LEU A 105 8.14 -9.42 0.25
CA LEU A 105 8.95 -8.55 1.12
C LEU A 105 9.19 -9.13 2.52
N ILE A 106 8.13 -9.39 3.31
CA ILE A 106 8.30 -9.87 4.69
C ILE A 106 8.95 -11.26 4.73
N THR A 107 8.61 -12.13 3.77
CA THR A 107 9.22 -13.47 3.67
C THR A 107 10.74 -13.38 3.47
N MET A 108 11.21 -12.44 2.64
CA MET A 108 12.65 -12.19 2.46
C MET A 108 13.27 -11.57 3.71
N LEU A 109 12.63 -10.54 4.28
CA LEU A 109 13.10 -9.89 5.51
C LEU A 109 13.25 -10.88 6.66
N GLN A 110 12.36 -11.87 6.80
CA GLN A 110 12.47 -12.90 7.84
C GLN A 110 13.77 -13.72 7.77
N GLN A 111 14.44 -13.78 6.62
CA GLN A 111 15.72 -14.50 6.46
C GLN A 111 16.94 -13.68 6.93
N VAL A 112 16.83 -12.35 6.92
CA VAL A 112 17.99 -11.43 7.09
C VAL A 112 17.83 -10.42 8.23
N CYS A 113 16.58 -10.05 8.56
CA CYS A 113 16.24 -9.10 9.60
C CYS A 113 16.03 -9.85 10.92
N THR A 114 16.97 -9.69 11.85
CA THR A 114 16.96 -10.37 13.14
C THR A 114 17.13 -9.35 14.26
N ARG A 115 17.01 -9.82 15.51
CA ARG A 115 17.27 -8.95 16.68
C ARG A 115 18.71 -8.45 16.75
N THR A 116 19.67 -9.15 16.12
CA THR A 116 21.06 -8.72 16.10
C THR A 116 21.35 -7.71 15.00
N THR A 117 20.77 -7.88 13.81
CA THR A 117 20.95 -6.93 12.69
C THR A 117 20.13 -5.65 12.91
N CYS A 118 18.89 -5.81 13.37
CA CYS A 118 17.93 -4.72 13.55
C CYS A 118 17.29 -4.77 14.95
N PRO A 119 18.04 -4.42 16.02
CA PRO A 119 17.55 -4.50 17.41
C PRO A 119 16.43 -3.52 17.75
N LYS A 120 16.23 -2.48 16.93
CA LYS A 120 15.17 -1.48 17.09
C LYS A 120 14.53 -1.21 15.73
N MET A 121 13.21 -0.98 15.70
CA MET A 121 12.53 -0.57 14.48
C MET A 121 12.86 0.89 14.13
N LYS A 122 13.76 1.10 13.17
CA LYS A 122 14.14 2.43 12.68
C LYS A 122 14.20 2.49 11.16
N ALA A 123 14.13 3.70 10.63
CA ALA A 123 14.34 4.01 9.21
C ALA A 123 15.06 5.36 9.09
N GLY A 124 16.33 5.33 8.67
CA GLY A 124 17.19 6.51 8.74
C GLY A 124 17.32 7.00 10.18
N GLU A 125 16.94 8.25 10.42
CA GLU A 125 16.96 8.90 11.75
C GLU A 125 15.69 8.64 12.57
N TRP A 126 14.65 8.07 11.96
CA TRP A 126 13.35 7.88 12.60
C TRP A 126 13.31 6.58 13.40
N LEU A 127 12.95 6.66 14.67
CA LEU A 127 12.65 5.51 15.54
C LEU A 127 11.13 5.29 15.63
N TYR A 128 10.67 4.08 15.36
CA TYR A 128 9.25 3.73 15.40
C TYR A 128 8.92 2.86 16.62
N LEU A 129 7.94 3.32 17.41
CA LEU A 129 7.46 2.60 18.59
C LEU A 129 6.25 1.74 18.23
N CYS A 130 6.23 0.52 18.76
CA CYS A 130 5.19 -0.46 18.49
C CYS A 130 3.96 -0.17 19.36
N VAL A 131 2.79 -0.08 18.74
CA VAL A 131 1.52 0.17 19.44
C VAL A 131 1.16 -0.96 20.42
N ALA A 132 1.61 -2.19 20.15
CA ALA A 132 1.31 -3.35 20.99
C ALA A 132 1.89 -3.26 22.41
N HIS A 133 2.96 -2.50 22.60
CA HIS A 133 3.65 -2.35 23.89
C HIS A 133 3.40 -0.98 24.54
N GLY A 134 2.58 -0.13 23.92
CA GLY A 134 2.32 1.22 24.41
C GLY A 134 3.60 2.08 24.49
N ASN A 135 3.55 3.10 25.35
CA ASN A 135 4.69 3.99 25.62
C ASN A 135 5.41 3.61 26.92
N ASP A 136 5.21 2.37 27.38
CA ASP A 136 5.67 1.94 28.69
C ASP A 136 7.17 1.64 28.64
N VAL A 137 7.96 2.45 29.34
CA VAL A 137 9.42 2.47 29.27
C VAL A 137 10.04 1.18 29.83
N ALA A 138 9.25 0.39 30.58
CA ALA A 138 9.66 -0.86 31.19
C ALA A 138 9.63 -2.07 30.24
N MET A 139 8.96 -1.98 29.07
CA MET A 139 8.94 -3.08 28.10
C MET A 139 10.07 -2.92 27.08
N GLU A 140 10.80 -4.02 26.82
CA GLU A 140 11.81 -4.07 25.76
C GLU A 140 11.15 -3.66 24.42
N GLN A 141 11.69 -2.61 23.80
CA GLN A 141 11.24 -2.14 22.50
C GLN A 141 11.36 -3.28 21.47
N CYS A 142 10.37 -3.44 20.59
CA CYS A 142 10.44 -4.44 19.53
C CYS A 142 11.72 -4.26 18.70
N CYS A 143 12.37 -5.39 18.41
CA CYS A 143 13.28 -5.43 17.27
C CYS A 143 12.48 -5.24 15.97
N ALA A 144 13.15 -4.91 14.87
CA ALA A 144 12.44 -4.50 13.65
C ALA A 144 11.55 -5.62 13.09
N ILE A 145 12.01 -6.87 13.09
CA ILE A 145 11.19 -7.99 12.58
C ILE A 145 9.95 -8.24 13.45
N ASP A 146 10.09 -8.19 14.78
CA ASP A 146 8.95 -8.32 15.70
C ASP A 146 7.95 -7.17 15.49
N TYR A 147 8.44 -5.94 15.31
CA TYR A 147 7.60 -4.78 15.01
C TYR A 147 6.81 -4.99 13.71
N ILE A 148 7.46 -5.48 12.65
CA ILE A 148 6.85 -5.70 11.34
C ILE A 148 5.70 -6.72 11.48
N LEU A 149 5.95 -7.84 12.16
CA LEU A 149 4.95 -8.88 12.38
C LEU A 149 3.78 -8.36 13.23
N HIS A 150 4.05 -7.72 14.36
CA HIS A 150 3.01 -7.11 15.19
C HIS A 150 2.18 -6.08 14.42
N THR A 151 2.81 -5.31 13.53
CA THR A 151 2.12 -4.31 12.70
C THR A 151 1.19 -4.98 11.69
N LEU A 152 1.67 -6.03 11.01
CA LEU A 152 0.90 -6.76 10.01
C LEU A 152 -0.28 -7.52 10.65
N ASP A 153 -0.06 -8.17 11.78
CA ASP A 153 -1.09 -8.87 12.53
C ASP A 153 -2.16 -7.90 13.03
N SER A 154 -1.73 -6.75 13.58
CA SER A 154 -2.64 -5.69 14.03
C SER A 154 -3.43 -5.06 12.87
N ALA A 155 -2.80 -4.89 11.71
CA ALA A 155 -3.44 -4.41 10.49
C ALA A 155 -4.54 -5.38 10.03
N THR A 156 -4.20 -6.67 9.96
CA THR A 156 -5.12 -7.74 9.58
C THR A 156 -6.27 -7.85 10.56
N ALA A 157 -6.00 -7.82 11.86
CA ALA A 157 -7.03 -7.85 12.90
C ALA A 157 -7.97 -6.64 12.81
N LEU A 158 -7.42 -5.43 12.60
CA LEU A 158 -8.21 -4.20 12.46
C LEU A 158 -9.14 -4.27 11.24
N LEU A 159 -8.61 -4.64 10.08
CA LEU A 159 -9.37 -4.72 8.83
C LEU A 159 -10.45 -5.81 8.87
N ASN A 160 -10.26 -6.89 9.64
CA ASN A 160 -11.24 -7.95 9.86
C ASN A 160 -12.18 -7.69 11.05
N SER A 161 -12.01 -6.59 11.79
CA SER A 161 -12.80 -6.34 12.99
C SER A 161 -14.19 -5.81 12.65
N PRO A 162 -15.28 -6.53 13.02
CA PRO A 162 -16.65 -6.04 12.80
C PRO A 162 -16.97 -4.80 13.65
N ARG A 163 -16.18 -4.51 14.69
CA ARG A 163 -16.32 -3.28 15.49
C ARG A 163 -15.77 -2.06 14.77
N ALA A 164 -14.66 -2.21 14.04
CA ALA A 164 -14.06 -1.13 13.29
C ALA A 164 -14.67 -0.99 11.88
N PHE A 165 -15.03 -2.10 11.25
CA PHE A 165 -15.61 -2.19 9.92
C PHE A 165 -16.83 -3.12 9.93
N PRO A 166 -18.02 -2.63 10.33
CA PRO A 166 -19.22 -3.46 10.46
C PRO A 166 -19.80 -3.94 9.12
N SER A 167 -19.42 -3.28 8.02
CA SER A 167 -19.78 -3.67 6.65
C SER A 167 -18.57 -3.45 5.73
N ARG A 168 -18.44 -4.33 4.73
CA ARG A 168 -17.46 -4.21 3.64
C ARG A 168 -18.03 -3.53 2.39
N LEU A 169 -19.36 -3.54 2.24
CA LEU A 169 -20.08 -2.95 1.11
C LEU A 169 -20.40 -1.47 1.32
N GLN A 170 -20.42 -1.02 2.57
CA GLN A 170 -20.62 0.38 2.95
C GLN A 170 -19.74 0.68 4.14
N ILE A 171 -18.67 1.46 3.92
CA ILE A 171 -17.76 1.81 5.01
C ILE A 171 -18.34 3.01 5.78
N PRO A 172 -18.57 2.91 7.10
CA PRO A 172 -19.05 4.04 7.88
C PRO A 172 -18.00 5.17 7.93
N PRO A 173 -18.40 6.45 7.90
CA PRO A 173 -17.47 7.58 8.00
C PRO A 173 -16.57 7.55 9.25
N ALA A 174 -17.10 7.03 10.36
CA ALA A 174 -16.35 6.86 11.61
C ALA A 174 -15.14 5.91 11.45
N SER A 175 -15.19 4.99 10.49
CA SER A 175 -14.12 4.04 10.19
C SER A 175 -13.02 4.64 9.33
N HIS A 176 -13.27 5.74 8.62
CA HIS A 176 -12.31 6.36 7.69
C HIS A 176 -11.03 6.82 8.40
N ARG A 177 -11.14 7.22 9.68
CA ARG A 177 -9.99 7.61 10.52
C ARG A 177 -8.90 6.53 10.60
N HIS A 178 -9.26 5.26 10.38
CA HIS A 178 -8.32 4.16 10.43
C HIS A 178 -7.43 4.05 9.18
N PHE A 179 -7.86 4.59 8.04
CA PHE A 179 -7.12 4.49 6.78
C PHE A 179 -5.74 5.14 6.86
N THR A 180 -5.67 6.42 7.25
CA THR A 180 -4.40 7.15 7.38
C THR A 180 -3.47 6.52 8.42
N SER A 181 -4.01 6.14 9.58
CA SER A 181 -3.23 5.50 10.64
C SER A 181 -2.67 4.14 10.22
N LEU A 182 -3.45 3.37 9.46
CA LEU A 182 -3.02 2.09 8.92
C LEU A 182 -1.96 2.27 7.82
N ALA A 183 -2.22 3.11 6.82
CA ALA A 183 -1.31 3.38 5.71
C ALA A 183 0.06 3.86 6.20
N ARG A 184 0.08 4.79 7.18
CA ARG A 184 1.33 5.25 7.83
C ARG A 184 2.11 4.11 8.48
N ARG A 185 1.43 3.19 9.16
CA ARG A 185 2.09 2.04 9.82
C ARG A 185 2.66 1.06 8.81
N LEU A 186 1.94 0.77 7.72
CA LEU A 186 2.44 -0.05 6.62
C LEU A 186 3.63 0.63 5.92
N GLY A 187 3.58 1.96 5.73
CA GLY A 187 4.67 2.78 5.20
C GLY A 187 6.00 2.62 5.95
N ARG A 188 5.95 2.43 7.28
CA ARG A 188 7.15 2.22 8.11
C ARG A 188 7.87 0.91 7.78
N ILE A 189 7.15 -0.12 7.33
CA ILE A 189 7.71 -1.41 6.93
C ILE A 189 8.56 -1.20 5.67
N PHE A 190 8.01 -0.51 4.67
CA PHE A 190 8.78 -0.14 3.47
C PHE A 190 9.98 0.73 3.81
N ALA A 191 9.82 1.74 4.66
CA ALA A 191 10.91 2.61 5.08
C ALA A 191 12.05 1.82 5.72
N HIS A 192 11.73 0.91 6.65
CA HIS A 192 12.73 0.06 7.28
C HIS A 192 13.44 -0.82 6.25
N ALA A 193 12.69 -1.49 5.38
CA ALA A 193 13.24 -2.32 4.31
C ALA A 193 14.18 -1.50 3.41
N TYR A 194 13.75 -0.34 2.94
CA TYR A 194 14.56 0.53 2.10
C TYR A 194 15.86 0.99 2.78
N PHE A 195 15.84 1.40 4.05
CA PHE A 195 17.05 1.94 4.70
C PHE A 195 18.00 0.88 5.27
N HIS A 196 17.52 -0.33 5.58
CA HIS A 196 18.32 -1.36 6.25
C HIS A 196 18.48 -2.67 5.47
N HIS A 197 17.59 -2.95 4.51
CA HIS A 197 17.50 -4.18 3.73
C HIS A 197 17.22 -3.85 2.26
N ARG A 198 18.15 -3.08 1.66
CA ARG A 198 17.96 -2.47 0.34
C ARG A 198 17.74 -3.51 -0.75
N GLU A 199 18.54 -4.57 -0.74
CA GLU A 199 18.48 -5.63 -1.75
C GLU A 199 17.13 -6.35 -1.70
N GLU A 200 16.63 -6.66 -0.50
CA GLU A 200 15.32 -7.30 -0.32
C GLU A 200 14.18 -6.39 -0.74
N PHE A 201 14.29 -5.08 -0.46
CA PHE A 201 13.32 -4.09 -0.90
C PHE A 201 13.28 -3.99 -2.43
N GLU A 202 14.43 -3.84 -3.10
CA GLU A 202 14.52 -3.71 -4.55
C GLU A 202 14.06 -4.98 -5.26
N GLN A 203 14.43 -6.16 -4.75
CA GLN A 203 13.98 -7.43 -5.29
C GLN A 203 12.47 -7.62 -5.15
N ALA A 204 11.91 -7.28 -3.98
CA ALA A 204 10.47 -7.35 -3.77
C ALA A 204 9.71 -6.38 -4.69
N GLU A 205 10.27 -5.19 -4.90
CA GLU A 205 9.67 -4.19 -5.79
C GLU A 205 9.74 -4.61 -7.25
N ALA A 206 10.87 -5.17 -7.69
CA ALA A 206 11.03 -5.73 -9.04
C ALA A 206 10.08 -6.89 -9.31
N GLU A 207 9.69 -7.66 -8.29
CA GLU A 207 8.74 -8.77 -8.44
C GLU A 207 7.27 -8.33 -8.40
N SER A 208 6.94 -7.29 -7.61
CA SER A 208 5.54 -7.04 -7.21
C SER A 208 5.05 -5.59 -7.32
N SER A 209 5.92 -4.62 -7.61
CA SER A 209 5.62 -3.19 -7.62
C SER A 209 4.80 -2.72 -6.41
N LEU A 210 5.04 -3.35 -5.26
CA LEU A 210 4.19 -3.19 -4.09
C LEU A 210 4.34 -1.80 -3.47
N TYR A 211 5.55 -1.28 -3.40
CA TYR A 211 5.80 0.07 -2.91
C TYR A 211 5.32 1.13 -3.91
N ALA A 212 5.53 0.94 -5.21
CA ALA A 212 4.97 1.83 -6.23
C ALA A 212 3.44 1.91 -6.13
N ARG A 213 2.75 0.76 -5.94
CA ARG A 213 1.31 0.72 -5.67
C ARG A 213 0.91 1.45 -4.39
N PHE A 214 1.66 1.24 -3.31
CA PHE A 214 1.42 1.94 -2.05
C PHE A 214 1.55 3.47 -2.21
N LEU A 215 2.57 3.93 -2.94
CA LEU A 215 2.80 5.35 -3.22
C LEU A 215 1.66 5.94 -4.06
N ALA A 216 1.29 5.29 -5.16
CA ALA A 216 0.20 5.72 -6.02
C ALA A 216 -1.16 5.76 -5.26
N LEU A 217 -1.43 4.77 -4.40
CA LEU A 217 -2.62 4.78 -3.53
C LEU A 217 -2.61 5.95 -2.56
N THR A 218 -1.45 6.22 -1.98
CA THR A 218 -1.26 7.29 -1.02
C THR A 218 -1.49 8.66 -1.65
N GLU A 219 -0.91 8.89 -2.82
CA GLU A 219 -1.06 10.13 -3.59
C GLU A 219 -2.50 10.33 -4.08
N LYS A 220 -3.11 9.29 -4.65
CA LYS A 220 -4.47 9.37 -5.21
C LYS A 220 -5.55 9.64 -4.16
N PHE A 221 -5.33 9.19 -2.93
CA PHE A 221 -6.35 9.19 -1.87
C PHE A 221 -5.95 9.97 -0.61
N ASP A 222 -4.81 10.67 -0.64
CA ASP A 222 -4.23 11.43 0.47
C ASP A 222 -4.15 10.60 1.77
N LEU A 223 -3.66 9.36 1.66
CA LEU A 223 -3.62 8.43 2.79
C LEU A 223 -2.50 8.74 3.78
N VAL A 224 -1.40 9.31 3.30
CA VAL A 224 -0.19 9.58 4.08
C VAL A 224 0.39 10.91 3.59
N PRO A 225 0.54 11.91 4.48
CA PRO A 225 1.21 13.16 4.13
C PRO A 225 2.65 12.92 3.66
N ALA A 226 3.10 13.74 2.70
CA ALA A 226 4.44 13.63 2.11
C ALA A 226 5.58 13.65 3.15
N ASP A 227 5.42 14.40 4.25
CA ASP A 227 6.40 14.47 5.35
C ASP A 227 6.69 13.11 6.01
N PHE A 228 5.75 12.15 5.92
CA PHE A 228 5.92 10.81 6.45
C PHE A 228 6.44 9.81 5.40
N LEU A 229 6.62 10.22 4.15
CA LEU A 229 7.17 9.43 3.06
C LEU A 229 8.68 9.69 2.97
N VAL A 230 9.43 8.92 3.74
CA VAL A 230 10.90 9.07 3.86
C VAL A 230 11.68 8.45 2.69
N ILE A 231 11.04 7.65 1.85
CA ILE A 231 11.67 7.06 0.66
C ILE A 231 11.51 8.03 -0.51
N PRO A 232 12.59 8.45 -1.17
CA PRO A 232 12.51 9.35 -2.31
C PRO A 232 11.71 8.73 -3.48
N PRO A 233 10.84 9.48 -4.17
CA PRO A 233 10.06 8.96 -5.31
C PRO A 233 10.93 8.37 -6.44
N ARG A 234 12.13 8.89 -6.64
CA ARG A 234 13.10 8.35 -7.62
C ARG A 234 13.53 6.90 -7.36
N ALA A 235 13.35 6.39 -6.14
CA ALA A 235 13.73 5.02 -5.78
C ALA A 235 12.87 3.95 -6.49
N VAL A 236 11.71 4.33 -7.03
CA VAL A 236 10.80 3.44 -7.78
C VAL A 236 10.73 3.74 -9.27
N ALA A 237 11.32 4.85 -9.74
CA ALA A 237 11.30 5.26 -11.15
C ALA A 237 12.32 4.52 -12.04
N SER A 238 13.21 3.71 -11.45
CA SER A 238 14.31 3.04 -12.16
C SER A 238 13.88 1.94 -13.13
N SER A 239 12.60 1.56 -13.17
CA SER A 239 12.08 0.52 -14.09
C SER A 239 11.42 1.08 -15.36
N SER A 240 11.27 2.40 -15.52
CA SER A 240 10.55 3.00 -16.67
C SER A 240 11.41 3.84 -17.62
N GLU A 241 12.65 4.19 -17.27
CA GLU A 241 13.42 5.22 -18.00
C GLU A 241 14.75 4.76 -18.65
N GLU A 242 15.06 3.45 -18.71
CA GLU A 242 16.28 2.97 -19.40
C GLU A 242 16.18 2.94 -20.95
N ARG A 243 15.38 3.82 -21.55
CA ARG A 243 15.37 4.00 -23.01
C ARG A 243 15.30 5.45 -23.46
N SER A 244 16.15 6.31 -22.92
CA SER A 244 16.71 7.44 -23.69
C SER A 244 17.91 8.02 -22.96
N GLY A 245 19.10 7.89 -23.54
CA GLY A 245 20.33 8.41 -22.95
C GLY A 245 20.37 9.94 -22.91
N SER A 246 20.92 10.48 -21.82
CA SER A 246 21.84 11.62 -21.86
C SER A 246 22.62 11.73 -20.55
N MET A 247 23.93 11.61 -20.68
CA MET A 247 24.95 11.83 -19.65
C MET A 247 24.95 13.31 -19.20
N VAL A 248 24.81 13.59 -17.90
CA VAL A 248 25.20 14.89 -17.30
C VAL A 248 25.73 14.63 -15.88
N PRO A 249 26.85 15.25 -15.44
CA PRO A 249 27.59 14.79 -14.27
C PRO A 249 27.07 15.38 -12.95
N ALA A 250 27.31 14.63 -11.87
CA ALA A 250 26.95 14.97 -10.50
C ALA A 250 27.67 16.23 -10.00
N VAL A 251 26.90 17.20 -9.50
CA VAL A 251 27.41 18.33 -8.70
C VAL A 251 26.92 18.11 -7.27
N GLY A 252 27.86 18.01 -6.34
CA GLY A 252 27.61 17.83 -4.91
C GLY A 252 26.88 19.02 -4.31
N LEU A 253 25.90 18.74 -3.46
CA LEU A 253 25.29 19.71 -2.57
C LEU A 253 25.28 19.14 -1.16
N ASP A 254 26.11 19.75 -0.33
CA ASP A 254 26.11 19.62 1.13
C ASP A 254 24.71 19.95 1.68
N VAL A 255 24.10 18.96 2.34
CA VAL A 255 22.88 19.16 3.11
C VAL A 255 23.29 19.54 4.54
N PRO A 256 22.95 20.74 5.04
CA PRO A 256 23.23 21.10 6.44
C PRO A 256 22.32 20.30 7.39
N PRO A 257 22.81 19.95 8.60
CA PRO A 257 22.06 19.10 9.53
C PRO A 257 20.85 19.84 10.12
N PRO A 258 19.67 19.19 10.25
CA PRO A 258 18.49 19.82 10.81
C PRO A 258 18.55 19.89 12.36
N THR A 259 18.25 21.08 12.87
CA THR A 259 18.17 21.44 14.29
C THR A 259 17.07 20.67 15.04
N LEU A 260 17.42 20.09 16.19
CA LEU A 260 16.52 19.43 17.13
C LEU A 260 15.52 20.43 17.74
N LEU A 261 14.25 20.34 17.37
CA LEU A 261 13.14 20.95 18.13
C LEU A 261 12.81 20.05 19.34
N GLY A 262 13.52 20.28 20.44
CA GLY A 262 13.15 19.74 21.74
C GLY A 262 11.90 20.44 22.29
N ALA A 263 10.80 19.70 22.43
CA ALA A 263 9.65 20.17 23.19
C ALA A 263 10.06 20.26 24.67
N SER A 264 10.19 21.49 25.18
CA SER A 264 10.46 21.77 26.59
C SER A 264 9.24 21.42 27.43
N LEU A 265 9.41 20.53 28.42
CA LEU A 265 8.43 20.30 29.48
C LEU A 265 8.52 21.46 30.47
N HIS A 266 7.41 22.17 30.66
CA HIS A 266 7.24 23.06 31.81
C HIS A 266 7.21 22.23 33.09
N VAL A 267 8.21 22.41 33.95
CA VAL A 267 8.19 21.97 35.34
C VAL A 267 7.71 23.15 36.18
N ASP A 268 6.45 23.12 36.60
CA ASP A 268 5.96 24.04 37.62
C ASP A 268 6.40 23.53 39.00
N THR A 269 7.50 24.09 39.49
CA THR A 269 7.83 24.11 40.91
C THR A 269 6.98 25.18 41.59
N SER A 270 6.04 24.78 42.44
CA SER A 270 5.47 25.67 43.46
C SER A 270 5.64 25.04 44.84
N SER A 271 6.75 25.37 45.49
CA SER A 271 6.93 25.30 46.94
C SER A 271 6.69 26.69 47.53
N SER A 272 5.68 26.86 48.40
CA SER A 272 5.78 27.66 49.64
C SER A 272 4.42 27.83 50.35
N SER A 273 4.28 27.18 51.50
CA SER A 273 3.81 27.69 52.81
C SER A 273 3.15 26.57 53.61
#